data_AF-A0A3N5PNC2-F1
#
_entry.id   AF-A0A3N5PNC2-F1
#
_cell.length_a   1.000
_cell.length_b   1.000
_cell.length_c   1.000
_cell.angle_alpha   90.00
_cell.angle_beta   90.00
_cell.angle_gamma   90.00
#
_symmetry.space_group_name_H-M   'P 1'
#
loop_
_entity.id
_entity.type
_entity.pdbx_description
1 polymer ?
#
loop_
_entity_poly.entity_id
_entity_poly.type
_entity_poly.pdbx_seq_one_letter_code
_entity_poly.pdbx_strand_id
1 'polypeptide(L)'
;MPPKARKTVVLAGEFPMHRGGTLLSPTIAYETWGRLNHRRDNAVLIFTGMSPSAHAASSIEDPTPGWWEEIIGPGRPIDTHRYFVIVVNSLGSCFGS
;
A
#
# COMPACT_ATOMS: atom_id res chain seq x y z
N MET A 1 5.08 -16.92 3.04
CA MET A 1 3.94 -16.83 2.10
C MET A 1 3.76 -15.35 1.75
N PRO A 2 3.45 -14.98 0.50
CA PRO A 2 3.11 -13.60 0.20
C PRO A 2 1.89 -13.16 1.02
N PRO A 3 1.79 -11.88 1.43
CA PRO A 3 0.61 -11.37 2.14
C PRO A 3 -0.64 -11.66 1.32
N LYS A 4 -1.69 -12.18 1.97
CA LYS A 4 -2.90 -12.63 1.25
C LYS A 4 -3.73 -11.45 0.74
N ALA A 5 -3.60 -10.29 1.36
CA ALA A 5 -4.36 -9.08 1.03
C ALA A 5 -3.71 -8.21 -0.08
N ARG A 6 -2.48 -8.54 -0.50
CA ARG A 6 -1.69 -7.72 -1.42
C ARG A 6 -2.38 -7.57 -2.78
N LYS A 7 -2.48 -6.32 -3.22
CA LYS A 7 -2.91 -5.91 -4.57
C LYS A 7 -1.71 -5.39 -5.34
N THR A 8 -1.83 -5.33 -6.66
CA THR A 8 -0.80 -4.77 -7.54
C THR A 8 -1.40 -3.86 -8.59
N VAL A 9 -0.62 -2.86 -9.02
CA VAL A 9 -0.93 -2.02 -10.18
C VAL A 9 0.30 -1.99 -11.09
N VAL A 10 0.09 -2.14 -12.39
CA VAL A 10 1.15 -2.03 -13.40
C VAL A 10 1.14 -0.62 -13.97
N LEU A 11 2.28 0.06 -13.92
CA LEU A 11 2.45 1.38 -14.51
C LEU A 11 2.80 1.22 -15.99
N ALA A 12 1.78 1.04 -16.84
CA ALA A 12 1.97 0.69 -18.24
C ALA A 12 2.86 1.67 -19.01
N GLY A 13 3.74 1.11 -19.85
CA GLY A 13 4.64 1.88 -20.72
C GLY A 13 6.00 2.12 -20.08
N GLU A 14 6.66 3.19 -20.52
CA GLU A 14 7.99 3.54 -20.05
C GLU A 14 7.93 4.35 -18.75
N PHE A 15 8.65 3.88 -17.72
CA PHE A 15 8.82 4.58 -16.46
C PHE A 15 10.27 5.10 -16.34
N PRO A 16 10.52 6.38 -16.68
CA PRO A 16 11.86 6.95 -16.66
C PRO A 16 12.35 7.14 -15.22
N MET A 17 13.60 6.72 -14.97
CA MET A 17 14.22 6.80 -13.65
C MET A 17 15.03 8.09 -13.51
N HIS A 18 15.04 8.67 -12.31
CA HIS A 18 15.70 9.96 -12.06
C HIS A 18 17.21 9.98 -12.41
N ARG A 19 17.93 8.87 -12.20
CA ARG A 19 19.36 8.74 -12.51
C ARG A 19 19.64 8.19 -13.92
N GLY A 20 18.64 8.20 -14.79
CA GLY A 20 18.71 7.63 -16.14
C GLY A 20 18.27 6.16 -16.19
N GLY A 21 17.96 5.72 -17.41
CA GLY A 21 17.33 4.43 -17.67
C GLY A 21 15.80 4.46 -17.50
N THR A 22 15.18 3.36 -17.91
CA THR A 22 13.72 3.20 -17.95
C THR A 22 13.35 1.81 -17.47
N LEU A 23 12.30 1.70 -16.66
CA LEU A 23 11.62 0.43 -16.40
C LEU A 23 10.43 0.29 -17.35
N LEU A 24 10.27 -0.88 -17.97
CA LEU A 24 9.11 -1.16 -18.81
C LEU A 24 8.00 -1.77 -17.96
N SER A 25 6.87 -1.07 -17.86
CA SER A 25 5.67 -1.51 -17.16
C SER A 25 5.93 -2.02 -15.73
N PRO A 26 6.60 -1.27 -14.84
CA PRO A 26 6.90 -1.73 -13.50
C PRO A 26 5.61 -1.95 -12.68
N THR A 27 5.68 -2.87 -11.74
CA THR A 27 4.56 -3.23 -10.85
C THR A 27 4.75 -2.57 -9.49
N ILE A 28 3.71 -1.97 -8.94
CA ILE A 28 3.67 -1.49 -7.56
C ILE A 28 2.71 -2.37 -6.77
N ALA A 29 3.19 -2.88 -5.64
CA ALA A 29 2.40 -3.64 -4.68
C ALA A 29 1.85 -2.69 -3.62
N TYR A 30 0.60 -2.92 -3.22
CA TYR A 30 -0.05 -2.11 -2.20
C TYR A 30 -1.12 -2.90 -1.46
N GLU A 31 -1.53 -2.38 -0.31
CA GLU A 31 -2.68 -2.87 0.47
C GLU A 31 -3.58 -1.68 0.84
N THR A 32 -4.82 -2.00 1.21
CA THR A 32 -5.84 -0.97 1.46
C THR A 32 -6.73 -1.32 2.65
N TRP A 33 -7.12 -0.31 3.43
CA TRP A 33 -8.07 -0.46 4.54
C TRP A 33 -9.16 0.60 4.46
N GLY A 34 -10.36 0.25 4.92
CA GLY A 34 -11.53 1.12 4.86
C GLY A 34 -12.20 1.14 3.49
N ARG A 35 -13.10 2.10 3.28
CA ARG A 35 -13.90 2.21 2.05
C ARG A 35 -13.71 3.57 1.39
N LEU A 36 -13.35 3.56 0.11
CA LEU A 36 -13.32 4.77 -0.72
C LEU A 36 -14.75 5.29 -0.88
N ASN A 37 -14.98 6.55 -0.53
CA ASN A 37 -16.29 7.16 -0.68
C ASN A 37 -16.60 7.51 -2.15
N HIS A 38 -17.84 7.85 -2.44
CA HIS A 38 -18.27 8.16 -3.82
C HIS A 38 -17.53 9.35 -4.44
N ARG A 39 -17.19 10.37 -3.62
CA ARG A 39 -16.46 11.57 -4.08
C ARG A 39 -14.96 11.33 -4.27
N ARG A 40 -14.44 10.19 -3.76
CA ARG A 40 -13.04 9.80 -3.74
C ARG A 40 -12.11 10.80 -3.05
N ASP A 41 -12.61 11.50 -2.04
CA ASP A 41 -11.87 12.55 -1.31
C ASP A 41 -11.43 12.13 0.11
N ASN A 42 -11.59 10.85 0.46
CA ASN A 42 -11.15 10.30 1.74
C ASN A 42 -9.94 9.37 1.64
N ALA A 43 -9.19 9.41 0.54
CA ALA A 43 -8.00 8.58 0.36
C ALA A 43 -6.81 9.14 1.13
N VAL A 44 -6.08 8.28 1.85
CA VAL A 44 -4.82 8.59 2.54
C VAL A 44 -3.74 7.65 2.03
N LEU A 45 -2.71 8.18 1.39
CA LEU A 45 -1.57 7.42 0.89
C LEU A 45 -0.43 7.44 1.92
N ILE A 46 0.10 6.27 2.24
CA ILE A 46 1.21 6.10 3.18
C ILE A 46 2.40 5.48 2.44
N PHE A 47 3.54 6.15 2.58
CA PHE A 47 4.85 5.62 2.19
C PHE A 47 5.51 4.97 3.41
N THR A 48 6.12 3.80 3.19
CA THR A 48 6.82 3.05 4.22
C THR A 48 8.18 3.67 4.55
N GLY A 49 8.79 3.22 5.64
CA GLY A 49 10.25 3.32 5.80
C GLY A 49 10.99 2.39 4.82
N MET A 50 12.30 2.22 5.00
CA MET A 50 13.12 1.42 4.08
C MET A 50 12.78 -0.09 4.10
N SER A 51 12.53 -0.64 5.28
CA SER A 51 12.38 -2.09 5.51
C SER A 51 10.95 -2.64 5.42
N PRO A 52 9.89 -1.90 5.80
CA PRO A 52 8.54 -2.47 5.81
C PRO A 52 7.95 -2.71 4.41
N SER A 53 7.11 -3.74 4.32
CA SER A 53 6.26 -4.02 3.15
C SER A 53 5.00 -3.13 3.15
N ALA A 54 4.13 -3.31 2.15
CA ALA A 54 2.82 -2.67 2.12
C ALA A 54 1.88 -3.11 3.27
N HIS A 55 2.16 -4.22 3.95
CA HIS A 55 1.28 -4.77 4.98
C HIS A 55 1.42 -4.01 6.32
N ALA A 56 0.68 -2.90 6.44
CA ALA A 56 0.78 -2.01 7.59
C ALA A 56 -0.13 -2.41 8.75
N ALA A 57 -1.28 -3.04 8.51
CA ALA A 57 -2.17 -3.53 9.57
C ALA A 57 -2.93 -4.78 9.13
N SER A 58 -3.42 -5.54 10.10
CA SER A 58 -4.29 -6.70 9.86
C SER A 58 -5.57 -6.33 9.09
N SER A 59 -6.11 -7.30 8.36
CA SER A 59 -7.32 -7.22 7.55
C SER A 59 -8.09 -8.55 7.60
N ILE A 60 -9.27 -8.60 6.99
CA ILE A 60 -10.05 -9.84 6.90
C ILE A 60 -9.32 -10.85 6.02
N GLU A 61 -8.71 -10.39 4.92
CA GLU A 61 -7.98 -11.22 3.96
C GLU A 61 -6.62 -11.67 4.50
N ASP A 62 -5.95 -10.81 5.26
CA ASP A 62 -4.69 -11.11 5.96
C ASP A 62 -4.73 -10.64 7.42
N PRO A 63 -5.05 -11.53 8.37
CA PRO A 63 -5.20 -11.19 9.79
C PRO A 63 -3.86 -11.12 10.54
N THR A 64 -2.72 -11.29 9.85
CA THR A 64 -1.43 -11.15 10.51
C THR A 64 -1.22 -9.70 10.96
N PRO A 65 -0.56 -9.44 12.11
CA PRO A 65 -0.30 -8.07 12.53
C PRO A 65 0.68 -7.37 11.58
N GLY A 66 0.32 -6.16 11.16
CA GLY A 66 1.20 -5.34 10.33
C GLY A 66 2.22 -4.55 11.14
N TRP A 67 3.17 -3.91 10.46
CA TRP A 67 4.22 -3.12 11.11
C TRP A 67 3.70 -1.82 11.77
N TRP A 68 2.47 -1.42 11.42
CA TRP A 68 1.73 -0.28 11.95
C TRP A 68 0.30 -0.65 12.35
N GLU A 69 0.15 -1.86 12.90
CA GLU A 69 -0.96 -2.23 13.79
C GLU A 69 -1.12 -1.13 14.86
N GLU A 70 -2.14 -1.05 15.69
CA GLU A 70 -2.37 0.11 16.60
C GLU A 70 -2.58 1.49 15.94
N ILE A 71 -2.00 1.81 14.77
CA ILE A 71 -2.14 3.11 14.11
C ILE A 71 -3.24 3.10 13.04
N ILE A 72 -3.33 2.03 12.25
CA ILE A 72 -4.33 1.92 11.16
C ILE A 72 -5.43 0.96 11.58
N GLY A 73 -6.69 1.40 11.50
CA GLY A 73 -7.86 0.54 11.72
C GLY A 73 -9.09 1.27 12.28
N PRO A 74 -10.18 0.53 12.57
CA PRO A 74 -11.42 1.07 13.11
C PRO A 74 -11.20 1.84 14.42
N GLY A 75 -11.43 3.17 14.41
CA GLY A 75 -11.27 4.02 15.60
C GLY A 75 -9.83 4.29 16.06
N ARG A 76 -8.83 3.84 15.29
CA ARG A 76 -7.39 4.09 15.53
C ARG A 76 -7.00 5.50 15.04
N PRO A 77 -5.78 5.99 15.32
CA PRO A 77 -5.33 7.32 14.88
C PRO A 77 -5.53 7.58 13.38
N ILE A 78 -5.27 6.59 12.54
CA ILE A 78 -5.69 6.56 11.13
C ILE A 78 -6.95 5.69 11.04
N ASP A 79 -8.10 6.35 11.25
CA ASP A 79 -9.40 5.70 11.38
C ASP A 79 -9.96 5.24 10.02
N THR A 80 -10.06 3.92 9.83
CA THR A 80 -10.55 3.31 8.59
C THR A 80 -12.08 3.33 8.45
N HIS A 81 -12.82 3.78 9.48
CA HIS A 81 -14.22 4.17 9.32
C HIS A 81 -14.38 5.47 8.52
N ARG A 82 -13.34 6.32 8.53
CA ARG A 82 -13.36 7.66 7.91
C ARG A 82 -12.57 7.70 6.62
N TYR A 83 -11.40 7.08 6.61
CA TYR A 83 -10.45 7.15 5.50
C TYR A 83 -10.34 5.82 4.75
N PHE A 84 -10.05 5.94 3.46
CA PHE A 84 -9.57 4.83 2.63
C PHE A 84 -8.05 4.89 2.58
N VAL A 85 -7.41 4.06 3.38
CA VAL A 85 -5.96 4.04 3.52
C VAL A 85 -5.35 3.18 2.42
N ILE A 86 -4.30 3.67 1.78
CA ILE A 86 -3.50 2.95 0.78
C ILE A 86 -2.06 2.98 1.26
N VAL A 87 -1.45 1.82 1.44
CA VAL A 87 -0.02 1.71 1.78
C VAL A 87 0.69 1.05 0.60
N VAL A 88 1.70 1.72 0.06
CA VAL A 88 2.47 1.23 -1.09
C VAL A 88 3.79 0.65 -0.65
N ASN A 89 4.20 -0.43 -1.29
CA ASN A 89 5.56 -0.93 -1.23
C ASN A 89 6.43 -0.09 -2.18
N SER A 90 7.54 0.44 -1.68
CA SER A 90 8.44 1.29 -2.47
C SER A 90 9.00 0.54 -3.68
N LEU A 91 9.09 1.20 -4.84
CA LEU A 91 9.70 0.64 -6.05
C LEU A 91 11.17 0.24 -5.80
N GLY A 92 11.52 -1.00 -6.12
CA GLY A 92 12.84 -1.59 -5.85
C GLY A 92 12.90 -2.42 -4.56
N SER A 93 11.78 -2.59 -3.86
CA SER A 93 11.66 -3.42 -2.67
C SER A 93 11.41 -4.90 -3.02
N CYS A 94 11.93 -5.81 -2.19
CA CYS A 94 11.73 -7.24 -2.39
C CYS A 94 10.33 -7.77 -2.02
N PHE A 95 9.41 -6.90 -1.58
CA PHE A 95 8.03 -7.30 -1.21
C PHE A 95 7.01 -7.21 -2.36
N GLY A 96 7.48 -7.01 -3.59
CA GLY A 96 6.68 -7.11 -4.83
C GLY A 96 6.59 -5.83 -5.66
N SER A 97 7.54 -4.91 -5.53
CA SER A 97 7.60 -3.66 -6.32
C SER A 97 8.97 -3.42 -6.91
#